data_AF-A0A8H5GUW6-F1
#
_entry.id   AF-A0A8H5GUW6-F1
#
_cell.length_a   1.000
_cell.length_b   1.000
_cell.length_c   1.000
_cell.angle_alpha   90.00
_cell.angle_beta   90.00
_cell.angle_gamma   90.00
#
_symmetry.space_group_name_H-M   'P 1'
#
loop_
_entity.id
_entity.type
_entity.pdbx_description
1 polymer ?
#
loop_
_entity_poly.entity_id
_entity_poly.type
_entity_poly.pdbx_seq_one_letter_code
_entity_poly.pdbx_strand_id
1 'polypeptide(L)'
;MRASKEMGEVPDNYVSYTLKNTKPLPPITLRTLHKELQYLSLTAITVPPIVSLIGAYYVPLQCKTAIWSIIYYFCTILAITAGYHRLWSHRCYNASSPLRLILALFGAGAVQGSIKRWSTGHRSHHRYTDTPLDPYNANEGFWWTHIGWMLVKPRIRPGVADVRDLKKDWVVRWQHSNYVSLLLTMAFLFPMVVAWIGWGDAMGGLVYAGFLRLVFVHHSTFCVNSLAHWLGETPFDDKHTPKDHTMTAFVTVGEGYHNFHHQVGLASTSLSPVLTSIPLLLFFLNPTKQFPTDYRNAIKWYQYDPTKWFIYLCSLFRLASNLRTFPSNEIKKGILTMQMKKLREVQSGIEWPAEINRGGDEANEGLEIWSWEKFQSTSLTRPLILISGYIHDVSFFLNANNPGGMDHPGGQHLINKFIGKDATTAFFGGVYEHSNAAHNLLAMKRVAILQGGHPHALDMKIRSKSSDLSTSTTSPESPASIPDDNLNDIDMDTINISRLIPPQHLKIVDYSDFAASLHYRRSQSSSAWGKTGYPIRTTPASVGGGEGWDAGYGSTTAVESDGNEGGHMGEGEGARL
;
A
#
# COMPACT_ATOMS: atom_id res chain seq x y z
N MET A 1 1.89 -10.97 -58.85
CA MET A 1 0.98 -10.61 -57.73
C MET A 1 1.81 -10.03 -56.59
N ARG A 2 1.48 -8.85 -56.05
CA ARG A 2 1.97 -8.44 -54.73
C ARG A 2 0.99 -9.02 -53.71
N ALA A 3 1.46 -9.92 -52.84
CA ALA A 3 0.63 -10.35 -51.71
C ALA A 3 0.36 -9.14 -50.83
N SER A 4 -0.91 -8.84 -50.58
CA SER A 4 -1.34 -7.88 -49.57
C SER A 4 -0.87 -8.39 -48.22
N LYS A 5 0.22 -7.80 -47.70
CA LYS A 5 0.63 -8.06 -46.32
C LYS A 5 -0.44 -7.46 -45.43
N GLU A 6 -1.31 -8.33 -44.92
CA GLU A 6 -2.40 -7.97 -44.02
C GLU A 6 -1.87 -7.06 -42.92
N MET A 7 -2.62 -6.00 -42.59
CA MET A 7 -2.35 -5.20 -41.41
C MET A 7 -2.78 -6.00 -40.19
N GLY A 8 -1.95 -7.00 -39.85
CA GLY A 8 -2.20 -7.94 -38.78
C GLY A 8 -2.63 -7.21 -37.52
N GLU A 9 -3.77 -7.63 -36.99
CA GLU A 9 -4.49 -6.96 -35.92
C GLU A 9 -3.55 -6.58 -34.78
N VAL A 10 -3.66 -5.34 -34.28
CA VAL A 10 -2.93 -4.95 -33.08
C VAL A 10 -3.51 -5.79 -31.94
N PRO A 11 -2.76 -6.74 -31.36
CA PRO A 11 -3.33 -7.72 -30.45
C PRO A 11 -3.73 -7.03 -29.15
N ASP A 12 -4.97 -7.26 -28.71
CA ASP A 12 -5.59 -6.60 -27.54
C ASP A 12 -4.70 -6.62 -26.29
N ASN A 13 -3.87 -7.66 -26.16
CA ASN A 13 -2.80 -7.73 -25.17
C ASN A 13 -1.42 -7.95 -25.82
N TYR A 14 -0.66 -6.86 -25.97
CA TYR A 14 0.73 -6.86 -26.42
C TYR A 14 1.64 -7.77 -25.59
N VAL A 15 1.39 -7.91 -24.28
CA VAL A 15 2.18 -8.79 -23.40
C VAL A 15 1.96 -10.25 -23.82
N SER A 16 0.71 -10.71 -23.84
CA SER A 16 0.36 -12.07 -24.23
C SER A 16 0.85 -12.43 -25.64
N TYR A 17 0.73 -11.50 -26.60
CA TYR A 17 1.29 -11.66 -27.94
C TYR A 17 2.82 -11.80 -27.92
N THR A 18 3.53 -10.94 -27.18
CA THR A 18 4.99 -10.99 -27.10
C THR A 18 5.48 -12.29 -26.47
N LEU A 19 4.80 -12.77 -25.42
CA LEU A 19 5.12 -14.04 -24.77
C LEU A 19 4.86 -15.22 -25.71
N LYS A 20 3.70 -15.28 -26.37
CA LYS A 20 3.34 -16.35 -27.34
C LYS A 20 4.33 -16.45 -28.52
N ASN A 21 4.92 -15.33 -28.94
CA ASN A 21 5.87 -15.27 -30.06
C ASN A 21 7.36 -15.31 -29.63
N THR A 22 7.67 -15.27 -28.33
CA THR A 22 9.06 -15.35 -27.83
C THR A 22 9.45 -16.80 -27.62
N LYS A 23 10.48 -17.27 -28.34
CA LYS A 23 11.04 -18.62 -28.13
C LYS A 23 11.67 -18.71 -26.73
N PRO A 24 11.30 -19.68 -25.89
CA PRO A 24 11.94 -19.86 -24.59
C PRO A 24 13.39 -20.32 -24.77
N LEU A 25 14.29 -19.71 -24.00
CA LEU A 25 15.70 -20.12 -23.89
C LEU A 25 15.81 -21.32 -22.93
N PRO A 26 16.82 -22.22 -23.08
CA PRO A 26 16.99 -23.39 -22.20
C PRO A 26 17.24 -22.97 -20.74
N PRO A 27 16.85 -23.78 -19.74
CA PRO A 27 16.99 -23.44 -18.32
C PRO A 27 18.45 -23.21 -17.92
N ILE A 28 18.65 -22.35 -16.91
CA ILE A 28 19.98 -22.06 -16.37
C ILE A 28 20.43 -23.25 -15.51
N THR A 29 21.64 -23.72 -15.75
CA THR A 29 22.29 -24.80 -14.99
C THR A 29 23.66 -24.33 -14.52
N LEU A 30 24.25 -24.96 -13.50
CA LEU A 30 25.61 -24.63 -13.05
C LEU A 30 26.65 -24.69 -14.19
N ARG A 31 26.45 -25.57 -15.19
CA ARG A 31 27.32 -25.68 -16.37
C ARG A 31 27.11 -24.55 -17.39
N THR A 32 25.91 -23.99 -17.49
CA THR A 32 25.57 -22.91 -18.45
C THR A 32 25.65 -21.50 -17.84
N LEU A 33 25.59 -21.37 -16.50
CA LEU A 33 25.51 -20.10 -15.78
C LEU A 33 26.52 -19.05 -16.27
N HIS A 34 27.80 -19.43 -16.45
CA HIS A 34 28.84 -18.50 -16.93
C HIS A 34 28.52 -17.85 -18.28
N LYS A 35 27.78 -18.54 -19.17
CA LYS A 35 27.33 -17.98 -20.46
C LYS A 35 26.15 -17.04 -20.30
N GLU A 36 25.34 -17.23 -19.28
CA GLU A 36 24.16 -16.40 -18.97
C GLU A 36 24.52 -15.15 -18.14
N LEU A 37 25.70 -15.09 -17.51
CA LEU A 37 26.14 -13.93 -16.71
C LEU A 37 26.35 -12.66 -17.54
N GLN A 38 25.88 -11.53 -17.02
CA GLN A 38 26.06 -10.19 -17.56
C GLN A 38 27.33 -9.55 -16.94
N TYR A 39 28.50 -9.99 -17.41
CA TYR A 39 29.81 -9.67 -16.85
C TYR A 39 30.05 -8.18 -16.51
N LEU A 40 29.59 -7.22 -17.32
CA LEU A 40 29.73 -5.79 -17.01
C LEU A 40 29.04 -5.39 -15.70
N SER A 41 27.79 -5.84 -15.52
CA SER A 41 27.02 -5.59 -14.29
C SER A 41 27.55 -6.39 -13.11
N LEU A 42 28.00 -7.63 -13.35
CA LEU A 42 28.71 -8.41 -12.33
C LEU A 42 29.92 -7.64 -11.80
N THR A 43 30.82 -7.16 -12.67
CA THR A 43 31.99 -6.36 -12.24
C THR A 43 31.60 -5.05 -11.56
N ALA A 44 30.53 -4.38 -12.02
CA ALA A 44 30.08 -3.12 -11.43
C ALA A 44 29.47 -3.30 -10.02
N ILE A 45 28.99 -4.49 -9.68
CA ILE A 45 28.40 -4.82 -8.38
C ILE A 45 29.42 -5.50 -7.44
N THR A 46 30.34 -6.32 -7.96
CA THR A 46 31.30 -7.05 -7.10
C THR A 46 32.63 -6.31 -6.85
N VAL A 47 33.14 -5.53 -7.81
CA VAL A 47 34.44 -4.86 -7.64
C VAL A 47 34.37 -3.74 -6.59
N PRO A 48 33.37 -2.83 -6.59
CA PRO A 48 33.31 -1.76 -5.58
C PRO A 48 33.35 -2.24 -4.12
N PRO A 49 32.51 -3.19 -3.64
CA PRO A 49 32.55 -3.61 -2.24
C PRO A 49 33.86 -4.31 -1.88
N ILE A 50 34.47 -5.09 -2.79
CA ILE A 50 35.78 -5.71 -2.55
C ILE A 50 36.86 -4.63 -2.38
N VAL A 51 36.90 -3.64 -3.29
CA VAL A 51 37.86 -2.52 -3.21
C VAL A 51 37.59 -1.63 -1.99
N SER A 52 36.34 -1.44 -1.59
CA SER A 52 35.99 -0.72 -0.36
C SER A 52 36.46 -1.43 0.90
N LEU A 53 36.27 -2.75 1.02
CA LEU A 53 36.69 -3.52 2.20
C LEU A 53 38.21 -3.57 2.33
N ILE A 54 38.92 -3.83 1.22
CA ILE A 54 40.39 -3.83 1.18
C ILE A 54 40.92 -2.40 1.43
N GLY A 55 40.33 -1.40 0.77
CA GLY A 55 40.72 0.00 0.91
C GLY A 55 40.56 0.54 2.33
N ALA A 56 39.43 0.23 2.99
CA ALA A 56 39.16 0.67 4.36
C ALA A 56 40.04 -0.02 5.42
N TYR A 57 40.70 -1.13 5.09
CA TYR A 57 41.72 -1.76 5.94
C TYR A 57 43.07 -1.02 5.87
N TYR A 58 43.45 -0.52 4.70
CA TYR A 58 44.75 0.16 4.48
C TYR A 58 44.70 1.69 4.60
N VAL A 59 43.53 2.32 4.41
CA VAL A 59 43.37 3.78 4.39
C VAL A 59 42.48 4.21 5.56
N PRO A 60 43.00 4.90 6.58
CA PRO A 60 42.19 5.30 7.74
C PRO A 60 41.17 6.40 7.38
N LEU A 61 39.95 6.28 7.90
CA LEU A 61 38.88 7.24 7.65
C LEU A 61 39.11 8.57 8.36
N GLN A 62 39.41 9.63 7.61
CA GLN A 62 39.38 11.00 8.15
C GLN A 62 37.94 11.51 8.29
N CYS A 63 37.66 12.28 9.36
CA CYS A 63 36.33 12.87 9.59
C CYS A 63 35.85 13.76 8.43
N LYS A 64 36.74 14.60 7.85
CA LYS A 64 36.44 15.42 6.66
C LYS A 64 36.02 14.55 5.47
N THR A 65 36.73 13.44 5.25
CA THR A 65 36.43 12.45 4.21
C THR A 65 35.12 11.70 4.47
N ALA A 66 34.78 11.40 5.72
CA ALA A 66 33.49 10.82 6.09
C ALA A 66 32.33 11.77 5.75
N ILE A 67 32.42 13.03 6.17
CA ILE A 67 31.43 14.08 5.87
C ILE A 67 31.29 14.26 4.35
N TRP A 68 32.41 14.34 3.62
CA TRP A 68 32.41 14.42 2.17
C TRP A 68 31.76 13.21 1.50
N SER A 69 32.01 12.00 1.99
CA SER A 69 31.39 10.77 1.48
C SER A 69 29.86 10.81 1.64
N ILE A 70 29.35 11.32 2.76
CA ILE A 70 27.91 11.47 3.02
C ILE A 70 27.30 12.56 2.12
N ILE A 71 27.96 13.71 1.98
CA ILE A 71 27.51 14.77 1.05
C ILE A 71 27.48 14.23 -0.39
N TYR A 72 28.52 13.53 -0.83
CA TYR A 72 28.62 13.01 -2.18
C TYR A 72 27.64 11.84 -2.44
N TYR A 73 27.30 11.05 -1.41
CA TYR A 73 26.16 10.13 -1.43
C TYR A 73 24.87 10.87 -1.76
N PHE A 74 24.52 11.92 -1.00
CA PHE A 74 23.30 12.69 -1.23
C PHE A 74 23.28 13.39 -2.59
N CYS A 75 24.40 13.97 -3.05
CA CYS A 75 24.45 14.57 -4.38
C CYS A 75 24.26 13.54 -5.52
N THR A 76 24.80 12.32 -5.38
CA THR A 76 24.70 11.30 -6.44
C THR A 76 23.37 10.55 -6.44
N ILE A 77 22.74 10.31 -5.27
CA ILE A 77 21.38 9.74 -5.20
C ILE A 77 20.30 10.76 -5.60
N LEU A 78 20.41 12.04 -5.20
CA LEU A 78 19.49 13.11 -5.65
C LEU A 78 19.53 13.31 -7.17
N ALA A 79 20.66 13.02 -7.82
CA ALA A 79 20.77 13.08 -9.26
C ALA A 79 20.05 11.91 -9.98
N ILE A 80 19.92 10.75 -9.32
CA ILE A 80 19.05 9.67 -9.79
C ILE A 80 17.58 10.02 -9.55
N THR A 81 17.21 10.43 -8.34
CA THR A 81 15.81 10.68 -7.96
C THR A 81 15.22 11.93 -8.63
N ALA A 82 15.82 13.10 -8.50
CA ALA A 82 15.34 14.31 -9.17
C ALA A 82 15.56 14.22 -10.70
N GLY A 83 16.74 13.76 -11.11
CA GLY A 83 17.15 13.70 -12.51
C GLY A 83 16.59 12.49 -13.28
N TYR A 84 17.20 11.33 -13.09
CA TYR A 84 16.97 10.17 -13.96
C TYR A 84 15.52 9.66 -13.87
N HIS A 85 14.96 9.72 -12.67
CA HIS A 85 13.61 9.32 -12.33
C HIS A 85 12.59 10.43 -12.63
N ARG A 86 12.43 11.43 -11.75
CA ARG A 86 11.33 12.42 -11.83
C ARG A 86 11.41 13.34 -13.05
N LEU A 87 12.59 13.85 -13.41
CA LEU A 87 12.78 14.73 -14.58
C LEU A 87 12.77 13.97 -15.91
N TRP A 88 13.64 12.98 -16.10
CA TRP A 88 13.82 12.34 -17.41
C TRP A 88 12.92 11.14 -17.64
N SER A 89 12.62 10.30 -16.66
CA SER A 89 11.70 9.17 -16.88
C SER A 89 10.24 9.65 -16.90
N HIS A 90 9.83 10.39 -15.88
CA HIS A 90 8.41 10.74 -15.65
C HIS A 90 8.00 12.13 -16.15
N ARG A 91 8.96 13.04 -16.35
CA ARG A 91 8.71 14.45 -16.76
C ARG A 91 7.83 15.24 -15.79
N CYS A 92 7.98 15.00 -14.49
CA CYS A 92 7.19 15.64 -13.44
C CYS A 92 7.44 17.15 -13.31
N TYR A 93 8.55 17.65 -13.85
CA TYR A 93 8.88 19.08 -13.89
C TYR A 93 9.77 19.42 -15.10
N ASN A 94 9.84 20.71 -15.43
CA ASN A 94 10.81 21.26 -16.38
C ASN A 94 12.05 21.76 -15.64
N ALA A 95 13.25 21.58 -16.20
CA ALA A 95 14.50 22.00 -15.59
C ALA A 95 15.36 22.86 -16.53
N SER A 96 16.06 23.84 -15.95
CA SER A 96 17.02 24.70 -16.65
C SER A 96 18.24 23.91 -17.16
N SER A 97 18.93 24.44 -18.18
CA SER A 97 20.13 23.78 -18.72
C SER A 97 21.24 23.56 -17.67
N PRO A 98 21.55 24.51 -16.74
CA PRO A 98 22.49 24.26 -15.65
C PRO A 98 22.06 23.12 -14.72
N LEU A 99 20.80 23.10 -14.26
CA LEU A 99 20.30 22.03 -13.38
C LEU A 99 20.35 20.66 -14.09
N ARG A 100 19.99 20.61 -15.37
CA ARG A 100 20.09 19.39 -16.20
C ARG A 100 21.53 18.92 -16.35
N LEU A 101 22.50 19.82 -16.54
CA LEU A 101 23.91 19.44 -16.63
C LEU A 101 24.44 18.90 -15.29
N ILE A 102 24.09 19.54 -14.17
CA ILE A 102 24.44 19.10 -12.82
C ILE A 102 23.88 17.69 -12.54
N LEU A 103 22.58 17.47 -12.74
CA LEU A 103 21.95 16.16 -12.53
C LEU A 103 22.51 15.09 -13.49
N ALA A 104 22.88 15.45 -14.71
CA ALA A 104 23.52 14.55 -15.67
C ALA A 104 24.93 14.11 -15.24
N LEU A 105 25.71 15.03 -14.64
CA LEU A 105 27.05 14.78 -14.11
C LEU A 105 27.00 13.91 -12.85
N PHE A 106 26.32 14.35 -11.79
CA PHE A 106 26.27 13.60 -10.53
C PHE A 106 25.61 12.22 -10.70
N GLY A 107 24.59 12.10 -11.57
CA GLY A 107 23.96 10.81 -11.86
C GLY A 107 24.88 9.85 -12.64
N ALA A 108 25.88 10.35 -13.37
CA ALA A 108 26.92 9.47 -13.93
C ALA A 108 27.78 8.85 -12.83
N GLY A 109 28.05 9.59 -11.74
CA GLY A 109 28.76 9.12 -10.54
C GLY A 109 28.02 8.06 -9.70
N ALA A 110 26.75 7.81 -9.99
CA ALA A 110 25.99 6.68 -9.42
C ALA A 110 26.19 5.36 -10.21
N VAL A 111 26.79 5.39 -11.40
CA VAL A 111 27.16 4.21 -12.22
C VAL A 111 25.98 3.25 -12.51
N GLN A 112 24.80 3.80 -12.80
CA GLN A 112 23.57 3.02 -13.10
C GLN A 112 23.25 2.93 -14.61
N GLY A 113 24.24 3.21 -15.47
CA GLY A 113 24.05 3.45 -16.90
C GLY A 113 23.71 4.90 -17.22
N SER A 114 23.82 5.30 -18.49
CA SER A 114 23.44 6.64 -18.98
C SER A 114 21.95 6.92 -18.77
N ILE A 115 21.55 8.19 -18.64
CA ILE A 115 20.16 8.64 -18.46
C ILE A 115 19.22 7.91 -19.44
N LYS A 116 19.56 7.94 -20.73
CA LYS A 116 18.80 7.27 -21.81
C LYS A 116 18.54 5.79 -21.52
N ARG A 117 19.54 5.04 -21.02
CA ARG A 117 19.39 3.60 -20.73
C ARG A 117 18.53 3.38 -19.49
N TRP A 118 18.80 4.12 -18.41
CA TRP A 118 18.07 4.05 -17.15
C TRP A 118 16.58 4.35 -17.37
N SER A 119 16.27 5.51 -17.96
CA SER A 119 14.90 5.94 -18.23
C SER A 119 14.18 5.08 -19.28
N THR A 120 14.90 4.37 -20.17
CA THR A 120 14.26 3.34 -21.03
C THR A 120 13.80 2.14 -20.20
N GLY A 121 14.66 1.62 -19.33
CA GLY A 121 14.33 0.50 -18.45
C GLY A 121 13.21 0.84 -17.48
N HIS A 122 13.31 1.98 -16.80
CA HIS A 122 12.33 2.44 -15.83
C HIS A 122 10.95 2.74 -16.48
N ARG A 123 10.91 3.29 -17.70
CA ARG A 123 9.66 3.41 -18.46
C ARG A 123 9.12 2.05 -18.97
N SER A 124 9.95 1.03 -19.15
CA SER A 124 9.47 -0.33 -19.40
C SER A 124 8.80 -0.89 -18.14
N HIS A 125 9.45 -0.74 -16.98
CA HIS A 125 8.95 -1.19 -15.69
C HIS A 125 7.53 -0.68 -15.42
N HIS A 126 7.30 0.64 -15.31
CA HIS A 126 5.93 1.17 -15.05
C HIS A 126 4.86 0.77 -16.10
N ARG A 127 5.26 0.54 -17.36
CA ARG A 127 4.32 0.11 -18.39
C ARG A 127 3.92 -1.36 -18.21
N TYR A 128 4.88 -2.21 -17.87
CA TYR A 128 4.76 -3.67 -17.87
C TYR A 128 4.91 -4.29 -16.47
N THR A 129 4.73 -3.50 -15.40
CA THR A 129 4.91 -3.88 -13.98
C THR A 129 4.32 -5.24 -13.69
N ASP A 130 5.05 -6.07 -12.94
CA ASP A 130 4.64 -7.41 -12.50
C ASP A 130 4.41 -8.44 -13.63
N THR A 131 4.69 -8.09 -14.90
CA THR A 131 4.65 -9.02 -16.05
C THR A 131 6.06 -9.46 -16.46
N PRO A 132 6.23 -10.56 -17.22
CA PRO A 132 7.55 -11.00 -17.71
C PRO A 132 8.19 -10.09 -18.80
N LEU A 133 7.61 -8.92 -19.09
CA LEU A 133 8.22 -7.85 -19.89
C LEU A 133 8.79 -6.70 -19.02
N ASP A 134 8.56 -6.75 -17.71
CA ASP A 134 9.23 -5.90 -16.73
C ASP A 134 10.73 -6.28 -16.66
N PRO A 135 11.67 -5.33 -16.84
CA PRO A 135 13.10 -5.62 -16.73
C PRO A 135 13.53 -6.12 -15.34
N TYR A 136 12.74 -5.90 -14.29
CA TYR A 136 13.01 -6.36 -12.92
C TYR A 136 11.73 -6.75 -12.17
N ASN A 137 10.91 -7.60 -12.82
CA ASN A 137 9.67 -8.21 -12.31
C ASN A 137 9.75 -8.66 -10.83
N ALA A 138 8.90 -8.09 -9.96
CA ALA A 138 8.81 -8.42 -8.53
C ALA A 138 8.45 -9.88 -8.24
N ASN A 139 7.69 -10.52 -9.13
CA ASN A 139 7.23 -11.90 -8.97
C ASN A 139 8.34 -12.96 -9.08
N GLU A 140 9.55 -12.60 -9.55
CA GLU A 140 10.72 -13.49 -9.57
C GLU A 140 11.43 -13.60 -8.21
N GLY A 141 11.00 -12.82 -7.20
CA GLY A 141 11.53 -12.88 -5.83
C GLY A 141 12.42 -11.71 -5.42
N PHE A 142 12.44 -11.39 -4.12
CA PHE A 142 13.18 -10.26 -3.53
C PHE A 142 14.66 -10.17 -3.97
N TRP A 143 15.40 -11.28 -3.91
CA TRP A 143 16.82 -11.29 -4.31
C TRP A 143 17.02 -11.13 -5.82
N TRP A 144 16.04 -11.54 -6.63
CA TRP A 144 16.08 -11.31 -8.07
C TRP A 144 15.94 -9.81 -8.38
N THR A 145 14.97 -9.10 -7.81
CA THR A 145 14.79 -7.67 -8.09
C THR A 145 15.81 -6.77 -7.42
N HIS A 146 16.38 -7.19 -6.28
CA HIS A 146 17.47 -6.45 -5.65
C HIS A 146 18.73 -6.51 -6.54
N ILE A 147 19.21 -7.71 -6.91
CA ILE A 147 20.49 -7.88 -7.63
C ILE A 147 20.43 -8.88 -8.80
N GLY A 148 19.68 -9.98 -8.69
CA GLY A 148 19.72 -11.08 -9.67
C GLY A 148 19.47 -10.67 -11.12
N TRP A 149 18.51 -9.76 -11.37
CA TRP A 149 18.18 -9.24 -12.70
C TRP A 149 19.33 -8.50 -13.40
N MET A 150 20.32 -8.01 -12.65
CA MET A 150 21.52 -7.38 -13.19
C MET A 150 22.65 -8.37 -13.45
N LEU A 151 22.71 -9.47 -12.69
CA LEU A 151 23.76 -10.48 -12.81
C LEU A 151 23.52 -11.44 -13.98
N VAL A 152 22.26 -11.71 -14.32
CA VAL A 152 21.86 -12.65 -15.38
C VAL A 152 21.32 -11.88 -16.59
N LYS A 153 21.64 -12.33 -17.81
CA LYS A 153 21.12 -11.75 -19.05
C LYS A 153 19.58 -11.88 -19.11
N PRO A 154 18.86 -10.83 -19.55
CA PRO A 154 17.40 -10.85 -19.58
C PRO A 154 16.88 -11.97 -20.49
N ARG A 155 16.07 -12.85 -19.90
CA ARG A 155 15.58 -14.11 -20.50
C ARG A 155 14.52 -13.89 -21.57
N ILE A 156 13.73 -12.83 -21.40
CA ILE A 156 12.80 -12.26 -22.36
C ILE A 156 13.29 -10.82 -22.61
N ARG A 157 13.10 -10.29 -23.83
CA ARG A 157 13.45 -8.89 -24.10
C ARG A 157 12.49 -7.98 -23.33
N PRO A 158 12.98 -7.04 -22.49
CA PRO A 158 12.11 -6.08 -21.80
C PRO A 158 11.23 -5.30 -22.78
N GLY A 159 10.04 -4.92 -22.31
CA GLY A 159 9.03 -4.29 -23.14
C GLY A 159 9.43 -2.93 -23.72
N VAL A 160 8.77 -2.52 -24.80
CA VAL A 160 9.08 -1.26 -25.48
C VAL A 160 8.45 -0.06 -24.78
N ALA A 161 9.27 0.93 -24.46
CA ALA A 161 8.89 2.25 -23.96
C ALA A 161 9.13 3.35 -25.00
N ASP A 162 8.34 4.43 -24.97
CA ASP A 162 8.65 5.62 -25.76
C ASP A 162 9.82 6.40 -25.15
N VAL A 163 10.75 6.81 -26.01
CA VAL A 163 12.00 7.51 -25.68
C VAL A 163 12.34 8.58 -26.73
N ARG A 164 11.37 9.00 -27.55
CA ARG A 164 11.55 10.00 -28.62
C ARG A 164 12.00 11.37 -28.09
N ASP A 165 11.61 11.73 -26.88
CA ASP A 165 12.07 12.90 -26.12
C ASP A 165 13.54 12.78 -25.68
N LEU A 166 13.92 11.64 -25.08
CA LEU A 166 15.28 11.36 -24.62
C LEU A 166 16.29 11.34 -25.79
N LYS A 167 15.82 11.02 -26.99
CA LYS A 167 16.60 11.14 -28.24
C LYS A 167 16.75 12.58 -28.75
N LYS A 168 15.83 13.48 -28.41
CA LYS A 168 15.87 14.91 -28.80
C LYS A 168 16.68 15.75 -27.80
N ASP A 169 16.58 15.47 -26.50
CA ASP A 169 17.35 16.15 -25.44
C ASP A 169 18.86 16.11 -25.76
N TRP A 170 19.51 17.28 -25.76
CA TRP A 170 20.93 17.41 -26.07
C TRP A 170 21.83 17.00 -24.89
N VAL A 171 21.39 17.22 -23.64
CA VAL A 171 22.10 16.82 -22.42
C VAL A 171 22.10 15.30 -22.33
N VAL A 172 20.96 14.66 -22.59
CA VAL A 172 20.84 13.19 -22.59
C VAL A 172 21.68 12.57 -23.71
N ARG A 173 21.72 13.18 -24.90
CA ARG A 173 22.61 12.73 -25.99
C ARG A 173 24.08 12.87 -25.62
N TRP A 174 24.50 14.05 -25.15
CA TRP A 174 25.88 14.32 -24.72
C TRP A 174 26.32 13.36 -23.61
N GLN A 175 25.48 13.17 -22.58
CA GLN A 175 25.78 12.31 -21.43
C GLN A 175 25.84 10.84 -21.82
N HIS A 176 25.00 10.39 -22.76
CA HIS A 176 25.02 9.03 -23.28
C HIS A 176 26.26 8.75 -24.14
N SER A 177 26.66 9.69 -25.01
CA SER A 177 27.86 9.53 -25.84
C SER A 177 29.16 9.57 -25.03
N ASN A 178 29.23 10.38 -23.98
CA ASN A 178 30.41 10.52 -23.13
C ASN A 178 30.36 9.65 -21.86
N TYR A 179 29.42 8.69 -21.77
CA TYR A 179 29.05 8.06 -20.50
C TYR A 179 30.21 7.38 -19.77
N VAL A 180 31.12 6.71 -20.50
CA VAL A 180 32.26 6.00 -19.89
C VAL A 180 33.28 6.98 -19.28
N SER A 181 33.56 8.10 -19.94
CA SER A 181 34.40 9.16 -19.39
C SER A 181 33.73 9.80 -18.17
N LEU A 182 32.44 10.13 -18.28
CA LEU A 182 31.69 10.78 -17.20
C LEU A 182 31.52 9.90 -15.96
N LEU A 183 31.29 8.58 -16.12
CA LEU A 183 31.17 7.69 -14.97
C LEU A 183 32.51 7.53 -14.24
N LEU A 184 33.63 7.40 -14.96
CA LEU A 184 34.95 7.26 -14.34
C LEU A 184 35.37 8.57 -13.65
N THR A 185 35.15 9.71 -14.31
CA THR A 185 35.45 11.03 -13.74
C THR A 185 34.59 11.31 -12.51
N MET A 186 33.27 11.13 -12.58
CA MET A 186 32.39 11.50 -11.47
C MET A 186 32.38 10.46 -10.34
N ALA A 187 32.40 9.15 -10.62
CA ALA A 187 32.32 8.14 -9.55
C ALA A 187 33.60 8.02 -8.72
N PHE A 188 34.77 8.37 -9.28
CA PHE A 188 36.07 8.10 -8.65
C PHE A 188 37.02 9.30 -8.64
N LEU A 189 37.31 9.90 -9.81
CA LEU A 189 38.31 10.98 -9.89
C LEU A 189 37.87 12.25 -9.16
N PHE A 190 36.62 12.68 -9.33
CA PHE A 190 36.07 13.87 -8.69
C PHE A 190 36.07 13.78 -7.15
N PRO A 191 35.49 12.75 -6.49
CA PRO A 191 35.53 12.65 -5.03
C PRO A 191 36.95 12.51 -4.47
N MET A 192 37.87 11.85 -5.19
CA MET A 192 39.30 11.79 -4.86
C MET A 192 39.96 13.18 -4.91
N VAL A 193 39.79 13.93 -6.00
CA VAL A 193 40.44 15.24 -6.20
C VAL A 193 39.90 16.30 -5.23
N VAL A 194 38.60 16.27 -4.90
CA VAL A 194 38.02 17.17 -3.88
C VAL A 194 38.66 16.94 -2.51
N ALA A 195 38.82 15.68 -2.08
CA ALA A 195 39.45 15.36 -0.79
C ALA A 195 40.96 15.68 -0.79
N TRP A 196 41.65 15.43 -1.91
CA TRP A 196 43.06 15.76 -2.09
C TRP A 196 43.33 17.27 -1.99
N ILE A 197 42.59 18.09 -2.75
CA ILE A 197 42.79 19.54 -2.76
C ILE A 197 42.25 20.18 -1.46
N GLY A 198 41.14 19.67 -0.91
CA GLY A 198 40.50 20.23 0.26
C GLY A 198 41.20 19.96 1.59
N TRP A 199 41.84 18.79 1.76
CA TRP A 199 42.52 18.42 3.01
C TRP A 199 43.61 17.33 2.86
N GLY A 200 44.12 17.10 1.64
CA GLY A 200 45.24 16.18 1.37
C GLY A 200 44.88 14.70 1.20
N ASP A 201 43.64 14.29 1.52
CA ASP A 201 43.25 12.88 1.60
C ASP A 201 42.75 12.30 0.26
N ALA A 202 43.65 12.18 -0.71
CA ALA A 202 43.32 11.59 -2.01
C ALA A 202 42.80 10.15 -1.88
N MET A 203 43.49 9.31 -1.11
CA MET A 203 43.16 7.88 -1.00
C MET A 203 41.87 7.65 -0.23
N GLY A 204 41.60 8.40 0.85
CA GLY A 204 40.30 8.35 1.52
C GLY A 204 39.18 8.86 0.62
N GLY A 205 39.40 9.91 -0.16
CA GLY A 205 38.44 10.38 -1.17
C GLY A 205 38.09 9.31 -2.21
N LEU A 206 39.08 8.51 -2.65
CA LEU A 206 38.86 7.41 -3.58
C LEU A 206 38.15 6.21 -2.93
N VAL A 207 38.61 5.75 -1.76
CA VAL A 207 38.07 4.57 -1.06
C VAL A 207 36.66 4.83 -0.53
N TYR A 208 36.46 5.93 0.19
CA TYR A 208 35.21 6.20 0.91
C TYR A 208 34.19 6.94 0.06
N ALA A 209 34.55 8.12 -0.48
CA ALA A 209 33.62 8.93 -1.29
C ALA A 209 33.46 8.40 -2.73
N GLY A 210 34.48 7.70 -3.25
CA GLY A 210 34.42 6.98 -4.50
C GLY A 210 33.70 5.63 -4.36
N PHE A 211 34.44 4.60 -3.95
CA PHE A 211 33.99 3.19 -3.95
C PHE A 211 32.92 2.87 -2.88
N LEU A 212 33.15 3.15 -1.59
CA LEU A 212 32.22 2.72 -0.53
C LEU A 212 30.86 3.41 -0.67
N ARG A 213 30.86 4.72 -0.95
CA ARG A 213 29.66 5.47 -1.28
C ARG A 213 28.94 4.95 -2.53
N LEU A 214 29.65 4.35 -3.50
CA LEU A 214 29.00 3.70 -4.66
C LEU A 214 28.16 2.49 -4.22
N VAL A 215 28.70 1.66 -3.30
CA VAL A 215 27.98 0.49 -2.73
C VAL A 215 26.68 0.94 -2.05
N PHE A 216 26.75 2.00 -1.24
CA PHE A 216 25.54 2.56 -0.60
C PHE A 216 24.53 3.12 -1.61
N VAL A 217 24.96 3.87 -2.63
CA VAL A 217 24.05 4.39 -3.69
C VAL A 217 23.40 3.26 -4.49
N HIS A 218 24.15 2.18 -4.77
CA HIS A 218 23.65 0.98 -5.43
C HIS A 218 22.57 0.30 -4.59
N HIS A 219 22.88 -0.13 -3.36
CA HIS A 219 21.90 -0.81 -2.50
C HIS A 219 20.69 0.07 -2.15
N SER A 220 20.89 1.38 -1.93
CA SER A 220 19.80 2.35 -1.74
C SER A 220 18.82 2.33 -2.92
N THR A 221 19.32 2.31 -4.16
CA THR A 221 18.47 2.24 -5.36
C THR A 221 17.86 0.85 -5.53
N PHE A 222 18.62 -0.22 -5.25
CA PHE A 222 18.13 -1.60 -5.38
C PHE A 222 17.03 -1.93 -4.36
N CYS A 223 16.99 -1.23 -3.22
CA CYS A 223 15.87 -1.29 -2.27
C CYS A 223 14.57 -0.67 -2.81
N VAL A 224 14.59 0.15 -3.86
CA VAL A 224 13.36 0.57 -4.56
C VAL A 224 12.76 -0.67 -5.25
N ASN A 225 13.54 -1.34 -6.10
CA ASN A 225 13.09 -2.52 -6.85
C ASN A 225 12.74 -3.74 -5.97
N SER A 226 13.30 -3.86 -4.76
CA SER A 226 13.01 -4.98 -3.86
C SER A 226 12.16 -4.58 -2.65
N LEU A 227 12.68 -3.81 -1.72
CA LEU A 227 12.01 -3.49 -0.46
C LEU A 227 10.68 -2.74 -0.70
N ALA A 228 10.61 -1.85 -1.70
CA ALA A 228 9.40 -1.09 -2.04
C ALA A 228 8.36 -1.87 -2.86
N HIS A 229 8.61 -3.14 -3.20
CA HIS A 229 7.61 -4.08 -3.74
C HIS A 229 7.21 -5.18 -2.73
N TRP A 230 7.92 -5.29 -1.60
CA TRP A 230 7.75 -6.39 -0.64
C TRP A 230 7.26 -5.92 0.73
N LEU A 231 7.74 -4.78 1.22
CA LEU A 231 7.43 -4.26 2.56
C LEU A 231 6.64 -2.94 2.47
N GLY A 232 5.48 -2.90 3.13
CA GLY A 232 4.60 -1.73 3.18
C GLY A 232 3.16 -1.99 2.75
N GLU A 233 2.40 -0.89 2.71
CA GLU A 233 0.96 -0.87 2.46
C GLU A 233 0.61 -0.54 1.00
N THR A 234 -0.65 -0.79 0.63
CA THR A 234 -1.23 -0.48 -0.69
C THR A 234 -2.40 0.52 -0.57
N PRO A 235 -2.16 1.79 -0.20
CA PRO A 235 -3.21 2.78 0.02
C PRO A 235 -3.91 3.31 -1.23
N PHE A 236 -3.39 3.08 -2.45
CA PHE A 236 -3.92 3.64 -3.71
C PHE A 236 -4.38 2.59 -4.74
N ASP A 237 -3.68 1.47 -4.86
CA ASP A 237 -4.05 0.32 -5.70
C ASP A 237 -3.40 -0.96 -5.14
N ASP A 238 -4.07 -2.11 -5.25
CA ASP A 238 -3.52 -3.41 -4.81
C ASP A 238 -3.47 -4.49 -5.90
N LYS A 239 -3.61 -4.09 -7.18
CA LYS A 239 -3.47 -4.99 -8.34
C LYS A 239 -2.01 -5.28 -8.72
N HIS A 240 -1.08 -4.53 -8.13
CA HIS A 240 0.36 -4.56 -8.43
C HIS A 240 1.16 -4.62 -7.11
N THR A 241 2.39 -5.09 -7.16
CA THR A 241 3.28 -5.26 -5.99
C THR A 241 3.82 -3.98 -5.29
N PRO A 242 3.94 -2.79 -5.92
CA PRO A 242 4.48 -1.59 -5.27
C PRO A 242 3.78 -1.18 -3.97
N LYS A 243 4.56 -0.74 -2.98
CA LYS A 243 4.14 -0.50 -1.59
C LYS A 243 4.64 0.83 -1.03
N ASP A 244 3.85 1.43 -0.15
CA ASP A 244 4.22 2.61 0.63
C ASP A 244 4.82 2.20 1.97
N HIS A 245 6.06 2.64 2.26
CA HIS A 245 6.73 2.35 3.54
C HIS A 245 7.78 3.40 3.92
N THR A 246 7.61 4.01 5.10
CA THR A 246 8.45 5.12 5.58
C THR A 246 9.92 4.72 5.80
N MET A 247 10.22 3.53 6.33
CA MET A 247 11.63 3.09 6.46
C MET A 247 12.27 2.83 5.09
N THR A 248 11.50 2.33 4.12
CA THR A 248 11.96 2.23 2.73
C THR A 248 12.25 3.62 2.16
N ALA A 249 11.43 4.63 2.47
CA ALA A 249 11.67 6.01 2.04
C ALA A 249 12.96 6.60 2.65
N PHE A 250 13.31 6.28 3.91
CA PHE A 250 14.62 6.64 4.48
C PHE A 250 15.78 5.98 3.73
N VAL A 251 15.73 4.66 3.50
CA VAL A 251 16.80 3.91 2.81
C VAL A 251 16.96 4.35 1.34
N THR A 252 15.87 4.76 0.69
CA THR A 252 15.81 5.11 -0.74
C THR A 252 15.85 6.63 -1.02
N VAL A 253 16.04 7.46 0.02
CA VAL A 253 16.09 8.94 -0.07
C VAL A 253 14.82 9.55 -0.70
N GLY A 254 13.67 9.03 -0.30
CA GLY A 254 12.34 9.53 -0.62
C GLY A 254 11.51 8.66 -1.57
N GLU A 255 12.07 7.62 -2.19
CA GLU A 255 11.38 6.85 -3.24
C GLU A 255 10.47 5.70 -2.74
N GLY A 256 10.37 5.53 -1.42
CA GLY A 256 9.67 4.43 -0.76
C GLY A 256 8.16 4.58 -0.58
N TYR A 257 7.51 5.60 -1.13
CA TYR A 257 6.04 5.68 -1.24
C TYR A 257 5.61 5.12 -2.60
N HIS A 258 6.00 3.87 -2.83
CA HIS A 258 6.04 3.27 -4.16
C HIS A 258 4.67 2.89 -4.69
N ASN A 259 3.67 2.70 -3.82
CA ASN A 259 2.28 2.49 -4.23
C ASN A 259 1.67 3.79 -4.78
N PHE A 260 1.88 4.92 -4.09
CA PHE A 260 1.53 6.22 -4.66
C PHE A 260 2.30 6.49 -5.95
N HIS A 261 3.60 6.24 -5.96
CA HIS A 261 4.44 6.47 -7.12
C HIS A 261 4.01 5.63 -8.33
N HIS A 262 3.53 4.41 -8.15
CA HIS A 262 3.04 3.57 -9.24
C HIS A 262 1.60 3.87 -9.68
N GLN A 263 0.85 4.69 -8.93
CA GLN A 263 -0.52 5.01 -9.26
C GLN A 263 -0.56 5.80 -10.59
N VAL A 264 -0.97 5.10 -11.65
CA VAL A 264 -1.27 5.71 -12.93
C VAL A 264 -2.44 6.67 -12.70
N GLY A 265 -2.18 7.95 -12.89
CA GLY A 265 -3.19 8.99 -12.89
C GLY A 265 -4.15 8.81 -14.07
N LEU A 266 -5.11 7.90 -13.92
CA LEU A 266 -6.37 8.03 -14.63
C LEU A 266 -6.98 9.36 -14.21
N ALA A 267 -6.90 10.35 -15.10
CA ALA A 267 -7.86 11.45 -15.10
C ALA A 267 -9.24 10.81 -15.33
N SER A 268 -9.88 10.37 -14.24
CA SER A 268 -11.13 9.63 -14.26
C SER A 268 -12.30 10.58 -14.46
N THR A 269 -12.23 11.31 -15.57
CA THR A 269 -13.34 12.03 -16.19
C THR A 269 -14.48 11.04 -16.34
N SER A 270 -15.51 11.22 -15.52
CA SER A 270 -16.73 10.42 -15.55
C SER A 270 -17.57 10.83 -16.77
N LEU A 271 -17.04 10.54 -17.95
CA LEU A 271 -17.78 10.63 -19.21
C LEU A 271 -18.99 9.70 -19.11
N SER A 272 -20.16 10.20 -19.47
CA SER A 272 -21.40 9.43 -19.38
C SER A 272 -21.32 8.18 -20.26
N PRO A 273 -22.07 7.11 -19.95
CA PRO A 273 -22.05 5.85 -20.72
C PRO A 273 -22.55 5.99 -22.17
N VAL A 274 -22.94 7.19 -22.61
CA VAL A 274 -23.27 7.51 -24.00
C VAL A 274 -22.00 7.75 -24.84
N LEU A 275 -20.95 8.36 -24.27
CA LEU A 275 -19.75 8.78 -25.00
C LEU A 275 -18.70 7.67 -25.20
N THR A 276 -18.81 6.57 -24.48
CA THR A 276 -17.92 5.39 -24.61
C THR A 276 -18.20 4.55 -25.86
N SER A 277 -19.25 4.85 -26.61
CA SER A 277 -19.73 4.07 -27.77
C SER A 277 -19.05 4.41 -29.11
N ILE A 278 -18.14 5.39 -29.16
CA ILE A 278 -17.49 5.86 -30.39
C ILE A 278 -16.05 5.31 -30.48
N PRO A 279 -15.74 4.32 -31.34
CA PRO A 279 -14.42 3.69 -31.40
C PRO A 279 -13.29 4.65 -31.74
N LEU A 280 -13.55 5.63 -32.62
CA LEU A 280 -12.58 6.65 -33.00
C LEU A 280 -12.23 7.58 -31.82
N LEU A 281 -13.20 7.90 -30.96
CA LEU A 281 -12.98 8.72 -29.78
C LEU A 281 -12.18 7.94 -28.73
N LEU A 282 -12.47 6.65 -28.54
CA LEU A 282 -11.68 5.74 -27.71
C LEU A 282 -10.23 5.59 -28.20
N PHE A 283 -9.95 5.72 -29.50
CA PHE A 283 -8.57 5.70 -30.02
C PHE A 283 -7.77 6.96 -29.64
N PHE A 284 -8.40 8.13 -29.63
CA PHE A 284 -7.77 9.39 -29.20
C PHE A 284 -7.73 9.58 -27.68
N LEU A 285 -8.76 9.10 -26.97
CA LEU A 285 -8.86 9.14 -25.50
C LEU A 285 -8.20 7.94 -24.82
N ASN A 286 -7.62 6.99 -25.57
CA ASN A 286 -7.02 5.77 -25.03
C ASN A 286 -5.99 6.13 -23.93
N PRO A 287 -6.23 5.78 -22.65
CA PRO A 287 -5.31 6.12 -21.57
C PRO A 287 -4.12 5.16 -21.64
N THR A 288 -3.19 5.45 -22.54
CA THR A 288 -1.93 4.71 -22.71
C THR A 288 -1.10 4.81 -21.42
N LYS A 289 -1.36 3.92 -20.44
CA LYS A 289 -0.86 3.91 -19.04
C LYS A 289 -0.02 5.16 -18.73
N GLN A 290 -0.68 6.29 -18.46
CA GLN A 290 0.04 7.56 -18.39
C GLN A 290 1.05 7.49 -17.24
N PHE A 291 2.32 7.67 -17.56
CA PHE A 291 3.40 7.56 -16.59
C PHE A 291 3.12 8.49 -15.40
N PRO A 292 3.30 8.02 -14.15
CA PRO A 292 3.04 8.83 -12.95
C PRO A 292 3.78 10.18 -13.02
N THR A 293 3.05 11.30 -13.06
CA THR A 293 3.66 12.63 -13.31
C THR A 293 3.81 13.51 -12.07
N ASP A 294 3.46 13.06 -10.86
CA ASP A 294 3.66 13.88 -9.66
C ASP A 294 5.16 14.05 -9.36
N TYR A 295 5.61 15.27 -9.05
CA TYR A 295 7.01 15.51 -8.68
C TYR A 295 7.32 15.09 -7.23
N ARG A 296 6.29 14.82 -6.43
CA ARG A 296 6.36 14.26 -5.08
C ARG A 296 6.21 12.75 -5.19
N ASN A 297 7.09 11.99 -4.53
CA ASN A 297 6.81 10.59 -4.25
C ASN A 297 5.99 10.51 -2.94
N ALA A 298 6.37 11.29 -1.93
CA ALA A 298 5.62 11.39 -0.68
C ALA A 298 4.65 12.59 -0.64
N ILE A 299 3.34 12.33 -0.63
CA ILE A 299 2.27 13.35 -0.78
C ILE A 299 2.11 14.33 0.39
N LYS A 300 2.17 13.87 1.64
CA LYS A 300 2.02 14.72 2.83
C LYS A 300 3.30 15.55 2.99
N TRP A 301 3.20 16.81 3.39
CA TRP A 301 4.36 17.72 3.44
C TRP A 301 5.50 17.19 4.33
N TYR A 302 5.14 16.58 5.47
CA TYR A 302 6.05 16.04 6.48
C TYR A 302 6.66 14.68 6.15
N GLN A 303 6.09 13.91 5.21
CA GLN A 303 6.65 12.59 4.87
C GLN A 303 8.04 12.75 4.23
N TYR A 304 8.99 11.92 4.64
CA TYR A 304 10.39 12.03 4.24
C TYR A 304 10.58 11.80 2.74
N ASP A 305 10.86 12.89 2.01
CA ASP A 305 11.21 12.88 0.60
C ASP A 305 12.14 14.10 0.33
N PRO A 306 13.46 13.97 0.57
CA PRO A 306 14.41 15.04 0.31
C PRO A 306 14.39 15.53 -1.14
N THR A 307 14.01 14.65 -2.06
CA THR A 307 13.93 14.93 -3.50
C THR A 307 12.82 15.94 -3.81
N LYS A 308 11.62 15.83 -3.21
CA LYS A 308 10.56 16.85 -3.42
C LYS A 308 10.98 18.22 -2.87
N TRP A 309 11.64 18.26 -1.71
CA TRP A 309 12.12 19.51 -1.12
C TRP A 309 13.24 20.14 -1.97
N PHE A 310 14.16 19.34 -2.51
CA PHE A 310 15.19 19.79 -3.45
C PHE A 310 14.60 20.36 -4.76
N ILE A 311 13.63 19.68 -5.38
CA ILE A 311 12.96 20.15 -6.61
C ILE A 311 12.17 21.46 -6.32
N TYR A 312 11.48 21.53 -5.18
CA TYR A 312 10.78 22.73 -4.74
C TYR A 312 11.75 23.92 -4.54
N LEU A 313 12.85 23.72 -3.81
CA LEU A 313 13.90 24.74 -3.62
C LEU A 313 14.49 25.20 -4.96
N CYS A 314 14.74 24.28 -5.89
CA CYS A 314 15.17 24.61 -7.26
C CYS A 314 14.13 25.47 -8.00
N SER A 315 12.84 25.36 -7.70
CA SER A 315 11.79 26.18 -8.32
C SER A 315 11.79 27.63 -7.85
N LEU A 316 12.10 27.87 -6.57
CA LEU A 316 12.26 29.23 -6.01
C LEU A 316 13.39 30.00 -6.73
N PHE A 317 14.48 29.31 -7.06
CA PHE A 317 15.59 29.87 -7.86
C PHE A 317 15.37 29.80 -9.39
N ARG A 318 14.16 29.48 -9.86
CA ARG A 318 13.80 29.32 -11.28
C ARG A 318 14.65 28.27 -12.06
N LEU A 319 15.34 27.39 -11.34
CA LEU A 319 16.09 26.26 -11.91
C LEU A 319 15.16 25.10 -12.28
N ALA A 320 14.04 24.97 -11.56
CA ALA A 320 12.91 24.10 -11.90
C ALA A 320 11.64 24.94 -12.18
N SER A 321 10.72 24.43 -12.99
CA SER A 321 9.41 25.05 -13.25
C SER A 321 8.38 23.99 -13.68
N ASN A 322 7.10 24.35 -13.73
CA ASN A 322 6.01 23.44 -14.09
C ASN A 322 6.02 22.13 -13.28
N LEU A 323 6.14 22.26 -11.95
CA LEU A 323 6.10 21.15 -11.00
C LEU A 323 4.67 20.58 -11.00
N ARG A 324 4.50 19.37 -11.52
CA ARG A 324 3.20 18.71 -11.68
C ARG A 324 2.83 17.97 -10.40
N THR A 325 1.56 18.06 -10.01
CA THR A 325 1.00 17.38 -8.86
C THR A 325 -0.33 16.72 -9.24
N PHE A 326 -0.68 15.61 -8.59
CA PHE A 326 -2.03 15.05 -8.69
C PHE A 326 -3.03 15.88 -7.86
N PRO A 327 -4.24 16.13 -8.39
CA PRO A 327 -5.31 16.81 -7.65
C PRO A 327 -5.72 16.08 -6.36
N SER A 328 -5.82 16.84 -5.27
CA SER A 328 -6.09 16.30 -3.92
C SER A 328 -7.39 15.50 -3.81
N ASN A 329 -8.39 15.80 -4.64
CA ASN A 329 -9.65 15.07 -4.72
C ASN A 329 -9.48 13.66 -5.32
N GLU A 330 -8.71 13.50 -6.40
CA GLU A 330 -8.43 12.16 -6.97
C GLU A 330 -7.52 11.34 -6.05
N ILE A 331 -6.60 11.98 -5.33
CA ILE A 331 -5.80 11.33 -4.26
C ILE A 331 -6.72 10.79 -3.14
N LYS A 332 -7.61 11.65 -2.59
CA LYS A 332 -8.59 11.25 -1.56
C LYS A 332 -9.51 10.12 -2.07
N LYS A 333 -9.99 10.22 -3.31
CA LYS A 333 -10.85 9.23 -3.98
C LYS A 333 -10.18 7.86 -4.12
N GLY A 334 -8.89 7.81 -4.44
CA GLY A 334 -8.11 6.56 -4.47
C GLY A 334 -8.05 5.89 -3.09
N ILE A 335 -7.67 6.65 -2.06
CA ILE A 335 -7.60 6.15 -0.67
C ILE A 335 -8.98 5.66 -0.19
N LEU A 336 -10.03 6.45 -0.40
CA LEU A 336 -11.41 6.08 -0.04
C LEU A 336 -11.90 4.83 -0.79
N THR A 337 -11.48 4.63 -2.05
CA THR A 337 -11.79 3.41 -2.81
C THR A 337 -11.13 2.19 -2.18
N MET A 338 -9.86 2.30 -1.77
CA MET A 338 -9.14 1.21 -1.08
C MET A 338 -9.67 0.94 0.33
N GLN A 339 -10.06 1.98 1.08
CA GLN A 339 -10.75 1.83 2.37
C GLN A 339 -12.12 1.16 2.20
N MET A 340 -12.91 1.57 1.20
CA MET A 340 -14.21 0.94 0.91
C MET A 340 -14.08 -0.51 0.45
N LYS A 341 -12.99 -0.87 -0.25
CA LYS A 341 -12.66 -2.27 -0.57
C LYS A 341 -12.44 -3.09 0.71
N LYS A 342 -11.54 -2.64 1.59
CA LYS A 342 -11.25 -3.28 2.89
C LYS A 342 -12.50 -3.40 3.76
N LEU A 343 -13.36 -2.37 3.80
CA LEU A 343 -14.62 -2.40 4.56
C LEU A 343 -15.62 -3.40 3.98
N ARG A 344 -15.69 -3.58 2.65
CA ARG A 344 -16.52 -4.62 2.01
C ARG A 344 -15.99 -6.02 2.27
N GLU A 345 -14.68 -6.21 2.27
CA GLU A 345 -14.04 -7.49 2.63
C GLU A 345 -14.39 -7.87 4.07
N VAL A 346 -14.24 -6.94 5.03
CA VAL A 346 -14.69 -7.13 6.43
C VAL A 346 -16.20 -7.39 6.49
N GLN A 347 -17.03 -6.61 5.79
CA GLN A 347 -18.49 -6.79 5.75
C GLN A 347 -18.91 -8.17 5.22
N SER A 348 -18.17 -8.73 4.25
CA SER A 348 -18.40 -10.07 3.71
C SER A 348 -17.93 -11.21 4.62
N GLY A 349 -17.00 -10.92 5.55
CA GLY A 349 -16.55 -11.83 6.60
C GLY A 349 -17.37 -11.74 7.90
N ILE A 350 -18.33 -10.82 7.99
CA ILE A 350 -19.32 -10.81 9.07
C ILE A 350 -20.39 -11.85 8.73
N GLU A 351 -20.51 -12.87 9.59
CA GLU A 351 -21.69 -13.74 9.61
C GLU A 351 -22.91 -12.92 10.03
N TRP A 352 -23.60 -12.37 9.03
CA TRP A 352 -25.03 -12.13 9.13
C TRP A 352 -25.70 -13.47 9.46
N PRO A 353 -26.74 -13.49 10.31
CA PRO A 353 -27.38 -14.74 10.68
C PRO A 353 -27.88 -15.43 9.42
N ALA A 354 -27.66 -16.75 9.33
CA ALA A 354 -28.35 -17.54 8.33
C ALA A 354 -29.85 -17.25 8.40
N GLU A 355 -30.52 -17.11 7.26
CA GLU A 355 -31.97 -16.98 7.22
C GLU A 355 -32.57 -18.14 8.02
N ILE A 356 -33.33 -17.81 9.07
CA ILE A 356 -33.45 -18.68 10.26
C ILE A 356 -33.97 -20.06 9.84
N ASN A 357 -33.08 -21.04 9.91
CA ASN A 357 -33.31 -22.33 9.28
C ASN A 357 -34.36 -23.14 10.05
N ARG A 358 -35.18 -23.89 9.31
CA ARG A 358 -36.50 -24.33 9.76
C ARG A 358 -36.43 -25.44 10.80
N GLY A 359 -37.20 -25.28 11.88
CA GLY A 359 -37.71 -26.42 12.64
C GLY A 359 -38.99 -26.91 11.97
N GLY A 360 -38.89 -27.90 11.09
CA GLY A 360 -39.99 -28.44 10.30
C GLY A 360 -39.70 -28.44 8.80
N ASP A 361 -39.44 -29.65 8.30
CA ASP A 361 -39.62 -30.21 6.95
C ASP A 361 -39.66 -29.29 5.69
N GLU A 362 -38.91 -29.74 4.69
CA GLU A 362 -38.91 -29.31 3.28
C GLU A 362 -38.57 -27.84 2.94
N ALA A 363 -37.30 -27.69 2.56
CA ALA A 363 -36.72 -26.75 1.61
C ALA A 363 -37.68 -25.76 0.92
N ASN A 364 -37.76 -24.53 1.45
CA ASN A 364 -37.96 -23.32 0.65
C ASN A 364 -37.00 -22.24 1.18
N GLU A 365 -36.26 -21.62 0.27
CA GLU A 365 -35.18 -20.67 0.57
C GLU A 365 -35.74 -19.26 0.83
N GLY A 366 -36.26 -19.04 2.04
CA GLY A 366 -36.68 -17.72 2.50
C GLY A 366 -37.69 -17.70 3.65
N LEU A 367 -37.92 -16.49 4.16
CA LEU A 367 -38.96 -16.16 5.15
C LEU A 367 -40.37 -16.48 4.62
N GLU A 368 -41.22 -17.04 5.47
CA GLU A 368 -42.62 -17.29 5.09
C GLU A 368 -43.37 -15.99 4.77
N ILE A 369 -44.26 -16.04 3.77
CA ILE A 369 -45.21 -14.96 3.51
C ILE A 369 -46.49 -15.23 4.32
N TRP A 370 -46.88 -14.30 5.20
CA TRP A 370 -48.03 -14.41 6.09
C TRP A 370 -49.12 -13.39 5.73
N SER A 371 -50.38 -13.81 5.76
CA SER A 371 -51.51 -12.86 5.73
C SER A 371 -51.60 -12.08 7.04
N TRP A 372 -52.36 -10.98 7.04
CA TRP A 372 -52.58 -10.16 8.23
C TRP A 372 -53.27 -10.94 9.36
N GLU A 373 -54.19 -11.85 9.00
CA GLU A 373 -54.92 -12.71 9.92
C GLU A 373 -53.98 -13.74 10.57
N LYS A 374 -53.05 -14.33 9.79
CA LYS A 374 -52.01 -15.24 10.34
C LYS A 374 -51.07 -14.47 11.28
N PHE A 375 -50.68 -13.24 10.92
CA PHE A 375 -49.90 -12.37 11.82
C PHE A 375 -50.63 -12.08 13.13
N GLN A 376 -51.88 -11.60 13.08
CA GLN A 376 -52.62 -11.25 14.29
C GLN A 376 -52.95 -12.46 15.17
N SER A 377 -53.39 -13.57 14.59
CA SER A 377 -53.68 -14.79 15.36
C SER A 377 -52.44 -15.39 16.03
N THR A 378 -51.30 -15.42 15.33
CA THR A 378 -50.02 -15.87 15.93
C THR A 378 -49.56 -14.91 17.03
N SER A 379 -49.79 -13.60 16.86
CA SER A 379 -49.40 -12.56 17.83
C SER A 379 -50.11 -12.65 19.19
N LEU A 380 -51.18 -13.45 19.30
CA LEU A 380 -51.83 -13.77 20.58
C LEU A 380 -51.01 -14.76 21.44
N THR A 381 -50.09 -15.51 20.81
CA THR A 381 -49.31 -16.60 21.45
C THR A 381 -47.82 -16.32 21.49
N ARG A 382 -47.31 -15.49 20.58
CA ARG A 382 -45.92 -15.01 20.52
C ARG A 382 -45.91 -13.49 20.41
N PRO A 383 -45.03 -12.78 21.12
CA PRO A 383 -44.94 -11.32 21.00
C PRO A 383 -44.26 -10.96 19.68
N LEU A 384 -45.08 -10.74 18.64
CA LEU A 384 -44.64 -10.36 17.29
C LEU A 384 -45.05 -8.92 16.96
N ILE A 385 -44.20 -8.21 16.22
CA ILE A 385 -44.49 -6.87 15.68
C ILE A 385 -44.14 -6.79 14.19
N LEU A 386 -44.86 -5.97 13.43
CA LEU A 386 -44.57 -5.68 12.03
C LEU A 386 -43.74 -4.39 11.92
N ILE A 387 -42.61 -4.45 11.21
CA ILE A 387 -41.77 -3.29 10.89
C ILE A 387 -41.30 -3.40 9.42
N SER A 388 -41.59 -2.40 8.59
CA SER A 388 -41.18 -2.30 7.19
C SER A 388 -41.54 -3.54 6.35
N GLY A 389 -42.74 -4.07 6.55
CA GLY A 389 -43.22 -5.28 5.86
C GLY A 389 -42.69 -6.62 6.43
N TYR A 390 -41.72 -6.60 7.34
CA TYR A 390 -41.19 -7.79 8.01
C TYR A 390 -41.80 -7.97 9.41
N ILE A 391 -42.18 -9.20 9.73
CA ILE A 391 -42.68 -9.61 11.04
C ILE A 391 -41.49 -10.06 11.88
N HIS A 392 -41.35 -9.52 13.09
CA HIS A 392 -40.22 -9.75 13.98
C HIS A 392 -40.67 -10.32 15.33
N ASP A 393 -39.89 -11.25 15.89
CA ASP A 393 -40.11 -11.79 17.24
C ASP A 393 -39.39 -10.93 18.29
N VAL A 394 -40.16 -10.34 19.19
CA VAL A 394 -39.63 -9.43 20.23
C VAL A 394 -39.62 -10.06 21.63
N SER A 395 -39.77 -11.38 21.74
CA SER A 395 -39.60 -12.13 23.00
C SER A 395 -38.24 -11.86 23.66
N PHE A 396 -37.23 -11.62 22.83
CA PHE A 396 -35.87 -11.23 23.23
C PHE A 396 -35.79 -9.92 24.02
N PHE A 397 -36.73 -8.99 23.76
CA PHE A 397 -36.74 -7.62 24.29
C PHE A 397 -37.69 -7.41 25.48
N LEU A 398 -38.44 -8.45 25.86
CA LEU A 398 -39.50 -8.41 26.86
C LEU A 398 -39.16 -9.15 28.16
N ASN A 399 -37.99 -9.78 28.26
CA ASN A 399 -37.51 -10.40 29.50
C ASN A 399 -35.98 -10.56 29.49
N ALA A 400 -35.27 -9.69 30.21
CA ALA A 400 -33.82 -9.83 30.44
C ALA A 400 -33.42 -11.12 31.20
N ASN A 401 -34.35 -11.84 31.83
CA ASN A 401 -34.07 -13.11 32.50
C ASN A 401 -34.05 -14.31 31.52
N ASN A 402 -34.40 -14.12 30.24
CA ASN A 402 -34.24 -15.16 29.22
C ASN A 402 -32.73 -15.33 28.88
N PRO A 403 -32.22 -16.55 28.63
CA PRO A 403 -30.83 -16.75 28.22
C PRO A 403 -30.45 -15.92 26.99
N GLY A 404 -29.57 -14.94 27.18
CA GLY A 404 -29.14 -13.98 26.14
C GLY A 404 -30.13 -12.85 25.82
N GLY A 405 -31.26 -12.75 26.52
CA GLY A 405 -32.23 -11.65 26.38
C GLY A 405 -31.69 -10.30 26.84
N MET A 406 -32.34 -9.22 26.43
CA MET A 406 -31.93 -7.84 26.74
C MET A 406 -33.16 -6.95 26.88
N ASP A 407 -33.29 -6.21 27.97
CA ASP A 407 -34.39 -5.23 28.08
C ASP A 407 -34.27 -4.13 27.02
N HIS A 408 -35.39 -3.82 26.38
CA HIS A 408 -35.47 -2.72 25.43
C HIS A 408 -35.10 -1.37 26.09
N PRO A 409 -34.16 -0.57 25.56
CA PRO A 409 -33.75 0.69 26.18
C PRO A 409 -34.87 1.73 26.36
N GLY A 410 -35.91 1.71 25.51
CA GLY A 410 -37.12 2.53 25.69
C GLY A 410 -38.14 1.94 26.68
N GLY A 411 -37.82 0.82 27.33
CA GLY A 411 -38.70 0.05 28.20
C GLY A 411 -39.63 -0.92 27.44
N GLN A 412 -39.94 -2.04 28.08
CA GLN A 412 -40.82 -3.09 27.55
C GLN A 412 -42.25 -2.60 27.25
N HIS A 413 -42.73 -1.61 28.02
CA HIS A 413 -44.08 -1.04 27.89
C HIS A 413 -44.36 -0.45 26.50
N LEU A 414 -43.34 0.09 25.81
CA LEU A 414 -43.47 0.56 24.43
C LEU A 414 -43.68 -0.60 23.47
N ILE A 415 -42.94 -1.70 23.61
CA ILE A 415 -43.08 -2.89 22.76
C ILE A 415 -44.45 -3.54 22.96
N ASN A 416 -44.89 -3.71 24.21
CA ASN A 416 -46.19 -4.30 24.54
C ASN A 416 -47.38 -3.56 23.90
N LYS A 417 -47.24 -2.24 23.64
CA LYS A 417 -48.25 -1.45 22.93
C LYS A 417 -48.44 -1.86 21.46
N PHE A 418 -47.40 -2.41 20.82
CA PHE A 418 -47.34 -2.72 19.39
C PHE A 418 -47.42 -4.22 19.03
N ILE A 419 -47.50 -5.13 20.01
CA ILE A 419 -47.72 -6.56 19.74
C ILE A 419 -48.98 -6.74 18.87
N GLY A 420 -48.87 -7.50 17.77
CA GLY A 420 -49.93 -7.72 16.78
C GLY A 420 -50.27 -6.52 15.89
N LYS A 421 -49.38 -5.52 15.80
CA LYS A 421 -49.59 -4.26 15.05
C LYS A 421 -48.37 -3.87 14.23
N ASP A 422 -48.56 -2.89 13.36
CA ASP A 422 -47.49 -2.16 12.68
C ASP A 422 -46.82 -1.15 13.63
N ALA A 423 -45.50 -1.29 13.80
CA ALA A 423 -44.64 -0.42 14.57
C ALA A 423 -43.70 0.43 13.69
N THR A 424 -43.76 0.31 12.35
CA THR A 424 -42.83 0.97 11.41
C THR A 424 -42.73 2.47 11.65
N THR A 425 -43.86 3.16 11.78
CA THR A 425 -43.92 4.62 12.07
C THR A 425 -43.26 5.00 13.40
N ALA A 426 -43.25 4.10 14.39
CA ALA A 426 -42.67 4.32 15.73
C ALA A 426 -41.20 3.86 15.85
N PHE A 427 -40.71 3.11 14.86
CA PHE A 427 -39.31 2.66 14.76
C PHE A 427 -38.48 3.58 13.85
N PHE A 428 -39.07 4.06 12.76
CA PHE A 428 -38.47 5.00 11.81
C PHE A 428 -38.88 6.47 12.05
N GLY A 429 -39.60 6.79 13.13
CA GLY A 429 -40.16 8.14 13.30
C GLY A 429 -40.70 8.46 14.70
N GLY A 430 -41.01 9.74 14.90
CA GLY A 430 -41.38 10.29 16.20
C GLY A 430 -40.15 10.77 16.97
N VAL A 431 -40.04 10.37 18.24
CA VAL A 431 -38.92 10.76 19.14
C VAL A 431 -37.71 9.81 19.02
N TYR A 432 -37.91 8.63 18.43
CA TYR A 432 -36.91 7.55 18.41
C TYR A 432 -36.52 7.16 16.98
N GLU A 433 -35.61 7.93 16.39
CA GLU A 433 -34.88 7.52 15.19
C GLU A 433 -33.84 6.47 15.60
N HIS A 434 -34.11 5.20 15.31
CA HIS A 434 -33.34 4.08 15.86
C HIS A 434 -31.93 4.00 15.27
N SER A 435 -30.95 3.60 16.09
CA SER A 435 -29.56 3.50 15.65
C SER A 435 -29.33 2.31 14.72
N ASN A 436 -28.30 2.39 13.87
CA ASN A 436 -27.89 1.27 12.98
C ASN A 436 -27.67 -0.06 13.73
N ALA A 437 -27.27 0.00 15.01
CA ALA A 437 -27.15 -1.19 15.86
C ALA A 437 -28.53 -1.82 16.17
N ALA A 438 -29.56 -1.01 16.42
CA ALA A 438 -30.94 -1.48 16.59
C ALA A 438 -31.55 -2.00 15.28
N HIS A 439 -31.27 -1.35 14.13
CA HIS A 439 -31.65 -1.86 12.80
C HIS A 439 -31.03 -3.25 12.53
N ASN A 440 -29.72 -3.40 12.78
CA ASN A 440 -29.03 -4.69 12.62
C ASN A 440 -29.60 -5.74 13.58
N LEU A 441 -29.75 -5.42 14.87
CA LEU A 441 -30.28 -6.34 15.89
C LEU A 441 -31.72 -6.76 15.59
N LEU A 442 -32.56 -5.86 15.05
CA LEU A 442 -33.93 -6.19 14.63
C LEU A 442 -33.93 -7.13 13.42
N ALA A 443 -33.02 -6.96 12.45
CA ALA A 443 -32.88 -7.88 11.32
C ALA A 443 -32.61 -9.33 11.76
N MET A 444 -31.90 -9.53 12.88
CA MET A 444 -31.67 -10.84 13.52
C MET A 444 -32.97 -11.53 14.02
N LYS A 445 -34.10 -10.83 14.07
CA LYS A 445 -35.36 -11.29 14.71
C LYS A 445 -36.51 -11.51 13.72
N ARG A 446 -36.24 -11.46 12.41
CA ARG A 446 -37.26 -11.69 11.37
C ARG A 446 -37.82 -13.12 11.42
N VAL A 447 -39.13 -13.24 11.27
CA VAL A 447 -39.87 -14.52 11.25
C VAL A 447 -40.60 -14.73 9.92
N ALA A 448 -41.16 -13.65 9.36
CA ALA A 448 -42.01 -13.70 8.17
C ALA A 448 -42.06 -12.35 7.44
N ILE A 449 -42.62 -12.35 6.23
CA ILE A 449 -42.94 -11.16 5.43
C ILE A 449 -44.47 -11.04 5.35
N LEU A 450 -45.02 -9.83 5.49
CA LEU A 450 -46.45 -9.61 5.32
C LEU A 450 -46.86 -9.65 3.84
N GLN A 451 -47.85 -10.48 3.52
CA GLN A 451 -48.39 -10.64 2.17
C GLN A 451 -48.93 -9.30 1.61
N GLY A 452 -48.55 -8.99 0.36
CA GLY A 452 -48.90 -7.73 -0.31
C GLY A 452 -48.06 -6.52 0.09
N GLY A 453 -47.42 -6.56 1.27
CA GLY A 453 -46.74 -5.42 1.88
C GLY A 453 -47.72 -4.37 2.42
N HIS A 454 -47.48 -3.84 3.62
CA HIS A 454 -48.30 -2.74 4.13
C HIS A 454 -47.86 -1.42 3.46
N PRO A 455 -48.72 -0.71 2.72
CA PRO A 455 -48.35 0.57 2.13
C PRO A 455 -48.12 1.61 3.24
N HIS A 456 -46.95 2.26 3.24
CA HIS A 456 -46.63 3.27 4.25
C HIS A 456 -47.05 4.66 3.77
N ALA A 457 -47.65 5.46 4.67
CA ALA A 457 -47.91 6.87 4.42
C ALA A 457 -46.65 7.71 4.09
N LEU A 458 -45.45 7.20 4.41
CA LEU A 458 -44.17 7.83 4.02
C LEU A 458 -43.78 7.53 2.58
N ASP A 459 -44.03 6.31 2.06
CA ASP A 459 -43.80 5.98 0.64
C ASP A 459 -44.67 6.84 -0.28
N MET A 460 -45.88 7.15 0.15
CA MET A 460 -46.76 8.09 -0.56
C MET A 460 -46.21 9.53 -0.55
N LYS A 461 -45.54 9.97 0.53
CA LYS A 461 -44.86 11.28 0.58
C LYS A 461 -43.61 11.34 -0.29
N ILE A 462 -42.91 10.22 -0.46
CA ILE A 462 -41.77 10.12 -1.40
C ILE A 462 -42.29 10.13 -2.85
N ARG A 463 -43.37 9.38 -3.14
CA ARG A 463 -44.00 9.37 -4.46
C ARG A 463 -44.64 10.70 -4.85
N SER A 464 -45.33 11.41 -3.97
CA SER A 464 -45.94 12.71 -4.32
C SER A 464 -44.89 13.78 -4.66
N LYS A 465 -43.74 13.77 -3.98
CA LYS A 465 -42.59 14.60 -4.36
C LYS A 465 -41.96 14.24 -5.72
N SER A 466 -42.31 13.08 -6.30
CA SER A 466 -41.86 12.66 -7.64
C SER A 466 -42.91 12.83 -8.74
N SER A 467 -44.21 12.92 -8.41
CA SER A 467 -45.27 13.14 -9.40
C SER A 467 -45.38 14.58 -9.87
N ASP A 468 -45.06 15.53 -9.00
CA ASP A 468 -45.38 16.95 -9.20
C ASP A 468 -44.30 17.69 -10.01
N LEU A 469 -43.29 16.97 -10.53
CA LEU A 469 -42.21 17.54 -11.34
C LEU A 469 -42.44 17.39 -12.86
N SER A 470 -43.61 17.83 -13.32
CA SER A 470 -43.84 18.11 -14.74
C SER A 470 -44.09 19.61 -14.96
N THR A 471 -43.40 20.18 -15.94
CA THR A 471 -43.53 21.58 -16.40
C THR A 471 -43.29 22.69 -15.36
N SER A 472 -42.01 22.97 -15.07
CA SER A 472 -41.53 24.36 -14.96
C SER A 472 -40.14 24.50 -15.57
N THR A 473 -39.98 25.48 -16.46
CA THR A 473 -38.70 25.75 -17.15
C THR A 473 -38.08 27.04 -16.61
N THR A 474 -37.24 26.90 -15.58
CA THR A 474 -36.37 27.97 -15.08
C THR A 474 -34.95 27.44 -14.92
N SER A 475 -33.98 28.19 -15.43
CA SER A 475 -32.55 27.84 -15.34
C SER A 475 -32.08 27.80 -13.88
N PRO A 476 -31.27 26.82 -13.46
CA PRO A 476 -30.64 26.86 -12.14
C PRO A 476 -29.61 28.00 -12.07
N GLU A 477 -29.73 28.86 -11.07
CA GLU A 477 -28.65 29.74 -10.66
C GLU A 477 -27.50 28.91 -10.05
N SER A 478 -26.29 29.45 -10.05
CA SER A 478 -25.12 28.77 -9.47
C SER A 478 -25.28 28.57 -7.96
N PRO A 479 -25.07 27.37 -7.41
CA PRO A 479 -25.08 27.17 -5.96
C PRO A 479 -23.98 28.01 -5.32
N ALA A 480 -24.32 28.71 -4.24
CA ALA A 480 -23.38 29.57 -3.52
C ALA A 480 -22.18 28.77 -2.97
N SER A 481 -21.00 29.39 -2.99
CA SER A 481 -19.77 28.79 -2.47
C SER A 481 -19.87 28.54 -0.96
N ILE A 482 -19.67 27.30 -0.55
CA ILE A 482 -19.40 26.95 0.84
C ILE A 482 -18.05 27.59 1.23
N PRO A 483 -17.92 28.22 2.42
CA PRO A 483 -16.64 28.76 2.88
C PRO A 483 -15.56 27.66 2.99
N ASP A 484 -14.33 27.97 2.60
CA ASP A 484 -13.23 26.99 2.42
C ASP A 484 -12.45 26.70 3.74
N ASP A 485 -12.98 27.15 4.88
CA ASP A 485 -12.37 27.00 6.20
C ASP A 485 -12.83 25.72 6.92
N ASN A 486 -11.93 25.12 7.71
CA ASN A 486 -12.12 23.89 8.50
C ASN A 486 -12.24 22.55 7.73
N LEU A 487 -11.75 22.47 6.48
CA LEU A 487 -11.60 21.19 5.74
C LEU A 487 -10.24 20.48 5.92
N ASN A 488 -9.38 20.99 6.82
CA ASN A 488 -8.08 20.40 7.14
C ASN A 488 -8.12 19.39 8.31
N ASP A 489 -9.11 19.48 9.21
CA ASP A 489 -9.14 18.74 10.48
C ASP A 489 -9.91 17.40 10.43
N ILE A 490 -10.23 16.90 9.22
CA ILE A 490 -10.60 15.48 9.06
C ILE A 490 -9.31 14.66 9.17
N ASP A 491 -8.96 14.30 10.41
CA ASP A 491 -7.89 13.37 10.69
C ASP A 491 -8.22 12.00 10.07
N MET A 492 -7.53 11.70 8.97
CA MET A 492 -7.72 10.48 8.17
C MET A 492 -7.31 9.21 8.93
N ASP A 493 -6.59 9.33 10.05
CA ASP A 493 -6.13 8.21 10.86
C ASP A 493 -7.20 7.78 11.90
N THR A 494 -8.31 8.54 12.04
CA THR A 494 -9.43 8.23 12.96
C THR A 494 -10.20 6.95 12.64
N ILE A 495 -10.32 6.56 11.36
CA ILE A 495 -10.89 5.26 10.98
C ILE A 495 -9.80 4.18 11.08
N ASN A 496 -9.38 3.90 12.32
CA ASN A 496 -8.38 2.88 12.61
C ASN A 496 -8.99 1.46 12.52
N ILE A 497 -9.15 0.96 11.30
CA ILE A 497 -9.78 -0.34 10.97
C ILE A 497 -9.09 -1.50 11.72
N SER A 498 -7.81 -1.38 12.11
CA SER A 498 -7.13 -2.42 12.89
C SER A 498 -7.75 -2.68 14.27
N ARG A 499 -8.57 -1.77 14.81
CA ARG A 499 -9.36 -1.98 16.03
C ARG A 499 -10.72 -2.67 15.79
N LEU A 500 -11.18 -2.74 14.54
CA LEU A 500 -12.41 -3.45 14.14
C LEU A 500 -12.14 -4.90 13.70
N ILE A 501 -10.88 -5.24 13.46
CA ILE A 501 -10.43 -6.59 13.15
C ILE A 501 -10.00 -7.24 14.48
N PRO A 502 -10.74 -8.23 15.02
CA PRO A 502 -10.21 -9.02 16.13
C PRO A 502 -8.92 -9.70 15.67
N PRO A 503 -7.91 -9.89 16.55
CA PRO A 503 -6.64 -10.46 16.15
C PRO A 503 -6.81 -11.92 15.72
N GLN A 504 -7.05 -12.13 14.42
CA GLN A 504 -6.90 -13.43 13.79
C GLN A 504 -5.52 -13.96 14.15
N HIS A 505 -5.41 -15.27 14.42
CA HIS A 505 -4.15 -15.88 14.84
C HIS A 505 -3.09 -15.76 13.74
N LEU A 506 -2.32 -14.65 13.81
CA LEU A 506 -1.03 -14.49 13.18
C LEU A 506 -0.10 -15.55 13.75
N LYS A 507 -0.14 -16.74 13.13
CA LYS A 507 1.03 -17.59 13.03
C LYS A 507 2.09 -16.78 12.29
N ILE A 508 2.86 -16.01 13.07
CA ILE A 508 4.20 -15.61 12.70
C ILE A 508 4.89 -16.90 12.24
N VAL A 509 5.24 -16.97 10.96
CA VAL A 509 6.04 -18.06 10.45
C VAL A 509 7.42 -17.86 11.07
N ASP A 510 7.69 -18.63 12.13
CA ASP A 510 9.02 -18.65 12.73
C ASP A 510 9.99 -19.20 11.68
N TYR A 511 11.08 -18.47 11.44
CA TYR A 511 12.04 -18.79 10.37
C TYR A 511 12.99 -19.94 10.74
N SER A 512 12.81 -20.53 11.93
CA SER A 512 13.50 -21.74 12.40
C SER A 512 13.26 -22.98 11.53
N ASP A 513 12.03 -23.18 11.02
CA ASP A 513 11.64 -24.40 10.28
C ASP A 513 12.30 -24.54 8.90
N PHE A 514 12.89 -23.48 8.34
CA PHE A 514 13.49 -23.54 6.99
C PHE A 514 14.68 -24.52 6.91
N ALA A 515 15.32 -24.81 8.05
CA ALA A 515 16.41 -25.78 8.15
C ALA A 515 15.95 -27.25 7.95
N ALA A 516 14.70 -27.59 8.29
CA ALA A 516 14.23 -28.98 8.27
C ALA A 516 13.94 -29.50 6.84
N SER A 517 13.51 -28.61 5.94
CA SER A 517 13.04 -28.98 4.59
C SER A 517 14.12 -29.59 3.67
N LEU A 518 15.40 -29.39 3.98
CA LEU A 518 16.53 -29.83 3.15
C LEU A 518 16.97 -31.29 3.37
N HIS A 519 16.49 -31.96 4.44
CA HIS A 519 16.87 -33.36 4.71
C HIS A 519 15.84 -34.41 4.26
N TYR A 520 14.58 -34.05 4.00
CA TYR A 520 13.52 -35.02 3.69
C TYR A 520 13.51 -35.57 2.23
N ARG A 521 14.53 -35.26 1.41
CA ARG A 521 14.59 -35.72 0.00
C ARG A 521 15.83 -36.54 -0.34
N ARG A 522 16.30 -37.38 0.59
CA ARG A 522 17.48 -38.25 0.39
C ARG A 522 17.39 -39.66 1.02
N SER A 523 16.20 -40.26 1.05
CA SER A 523 15.94 -41.55 1.72
C SER A 523 14.94 -42.48 1.01
N GLN A 524 14.93 -42.51 -0.33
CA GLN A 524 14.29 -43.59 -1.11
C GLN A 524 15.21 -44.13 -2.22
N SER A 525 16.34 -44.74 -1.85
CA SER A 525 17.18 -45.52 -2.78
C SER A 525 18.17 -46.48 -2.10
N SER A 526 17.73 -47.34 -1.18
CA SER A 526 18.48 -48.54 -0.78
C SER A 526 17.61 -49.57 -0.06
N SER A 527 17.54 -50.77 -0.62
CA SER A 527 16.86 -51.94 -0.05
C SER A 527 17.85 -52.90 0.62
N ALA A 528 17.32 -53.72 1.53
CA ALA A 528 17.90 -54.96 2.10
C ALA A 528 18.91 -54.82 3.28
N TRP A 529 18.86 -55.84 4.14
CA TRP A 529 19.68 -56.12 5.34
C TRP A 529 19.50 -55.14 6.53
N GLY A 530 19.44 -55.57 7.80
CA GLY A 530 19.23 -56.93 8.31
C GLY A 530 19.60 -57.15 9.79
N LYS A 531 18.62 -57.49 10.64
CA LYS A 531 18.69 -58.15 11.97
C LYS A 531 19.22 -57.38 13.23
N THR A 532 18.47 -57.58 14.33
CA THR A 532 18.86 -57.79 15.75
C THR A 532 19.54 -56.68 16.59
N GLY A 533 19.01 -56.46 17.80
CA GLY A 533 19.67 -55.80 18.94
C GLY A 533 18.69 -55.34 20.04
N TYR A 534 18.87 -55.78 21.30
CA TYR A 534 18.06 -55.38 22.48
C TYR A 534 18.98 -54.70 23.56
N PRO A 535 18.48 -54.17 24.70
CA PRO A 535 19.06 -52.98 25.34
C PRO A 535 19.71 -53.23 26.71
N ILE A 536 20.39 -52.21 27.25
CA ILE A 536 20.82 -52.14 28.67
C ILE A 536 20.43 -50.77 29.27
N ARG A 537 20.26 -50.74 30.60
CA ARG A 537 19.58 -49.73 31.42
C ARG A 537 20.39 -49.47 32.69
N THR A 538 20.61 -48.21 33.09
CA THR A 538 21.16 -47.85 34.42
C THR A 538 20.58 -46.55 34.99
N THR A 539 20.19 -46.61 36.25
CA THR A 539 19.80 -45.57 37.24
C THR A 539 20.29 -46.11 38.63
N PRO A 540 19.98 -45.56 39.84
CA PRO A 540 19.26 -44.32 40.23
C PRO A 540 19.89 -43.49 41.40
N ALA A 541 19.22 -42.37 41.74
CA ALA A 541 19.06 -41.74 43.09
C ALA A 541 17.92 -40.68 43.03
N SER A 542 17.05 -40.30 44.00
CA SER A 542 16.80 -40.57 45.45
C SER A 542 17.62 -39.75 46.47
N VAL A 543 17.11 -39.01 47.48
CA VAL A 543 15.77 -38.70 48.09
C VAL A 543 15.86 -37.29 48.76
N GLY A 544 14.84 -36.46 49.04
CA GLY A 544 13.39 -36.46 48.75
C GLY A 544 12.51 -35.99 49.95
N GLY A 545 11.57 -35.04 49.74
CA GLY A 545 10.62 -34.50 50.75
C GLY A 545 11.07 -33.18 51.42
N GLY A 546 10.20 -32.34 52.02
CA GLY A 546 8.72 -32.31 52.06
C GLY A 546 8.15 -31.42 53.20
N GLU A 547 7.06 -30.67 52.95
CA GLU A 547 6.22 -29.92 53.93
C GLU A 547 6.93 -28.77 54.74
N GLY A 548 6.27 -27.79 55.40
CA GLY A 548 4.88 -27.31 55.41
C GLY A 548 4.57 -26.30 56.56
N TRP A 549 3.66 -25.34 56.32
CA TRP A 549 2.91 -24.47 57.29
C TRP A 549 3.55 -23.22 58.00
N ASP A 550 2.73 -22.15 58.02
CA ASP A 550 2.44 -21.09 59.04
C ASP A 550 3.38 -19.95 59.56
N ALA A 551 2.88 -18.72 59.31
CA ALA A 551 2.54 -17.61 60.23
C ALA A 551 3.56 -16.82 61.10
N GLY A 552 3.64 -15.49 60.85
CA GLY A 552 3.09 -14.50 61.81
C GLY A 552 3.99 -13.45 62.52
N TYR A 553 3.50 -12.19 62.54
CA TYR A 553 3.69 -11.09 63.52
C TYR A 553 4.97 -10.20 63.62
N GLY A 554 4.73 -8.89 63.88
CA GLY A 554 5.65 -7.86 64.45
C GLY A 554 6.34 -6.93 63.43
N SER A 555 6.04 -5.63 63.21
CA SER A 555 5.81 -4.42 64.07
C SER A 555 7.06 -3.93 64.83
N THR A 556 7.39 -2.63 64.96
CA THR A 556 6.74 -1.32 64.64
C THR A 556 7.70 -0.45 63.75
N THR A 557 7.69 0.89 63.55
CA THR A 557 6.99 2.18 63.92
C THR A 557 7.36 3.19 62.78
N ALA A 558 6.88 4.43 62.56
CA ALA A 558 5.87 5.40 63.07
C ALA A 558 5.42 6.29 61.83
N VAL A 559 4.48 7.26 61.76
CA VAL A 559 3.94 8.37 62.61
C VAL A 559 4.86 9.63 62.62
N GLU A 560 4.44 10.90 62.43
CA GLU A 560 3.14 11.64 62.19
C GLU A 560 3.20 12.39 60.80
N SER A 561 2.14 12.80 60.07
CA SER A 561 1.06 13.83 60.28
C SER A 561 1.56 15.30 60.30
N ASP A 562 0.89 16.36 59.80
CA ASP A 562 -0.38 16.61 59.05
C ASP A 562 -0.13 17.72 57.98
N GLY A 563 -0.95 17.99 56.93
CA GLY A 563 -2.24 18.73 56.92
C GLY A 563 -2.05 20.26 57.13
N ASN A 564 -2.71 21.22 56.48
CA ASN A 564 -3.71 21.32 55.40
C ASN A 564 -3.77 22.83 54.96
N GLU A 565 -4.71 23.24 54.09
CA GLU A 565 -4.98 24.64 53.67
C GLU A 565 -3.89 25.30 52.77
N GLY A 566 -4.17 26.30 51.93
CA GLY A 566 -5.44 26.89 51.49
C GLY A 566 -5.24 28.32 50.94
N GLY A 567 -5.99 28.75 49.92
CA GLY A 567 -6.13 30.18 49.56
C GLY A 567 -5.62 30.66 48.19
N HIS A 568 -6.58 30.86 47.28
CA HIS A 568 -6.75 31.95 46.31
C HIS A 568 -5.62 32.90 45.79
N MET A 569 -5.72 33.13 44.47
CA MET A 569 -5.55 34.40 43.73
C MET A 569 -4.15 35.02 43.56
N GLY A 570 -3.92 35.58 42.36
CA GLY A 570 -2.73 36.36 41.99
C GLY A 570 -2.57 36.48 40.48
N GLU A 571 -3.09 37.57 39.89
CA GLU A 571 -2.81 37.94 38.49
C GLU A 571 -1.39 38.53 38.36
N GLY A 572 -0.78 38.44 37.18
CA GLY A 572 0.56 39.00 36.94
C GLY A 572 1.04 38.85 35.50
N GLU A 573 0.94 39.93 34.71
CA GLU A 573 1.61 40.07 33.42
C GLU A 573 3.14 40.24 33.61
N GLY A 574 3.96 40.06 32.55
CA GLY A 574 5.32 40.63 32.60
C GLY A 574 6.42 40.05 31.71
N ALA A 575 6.30 40.21 30.39
CA ALA A 575 7.39 40.56 29.46
C ALA A 575 8.82 39.93 29.54
N ARG A 576 9.26 39.42 28.38
CA ARG A 576 10.65 39.43 27.84
C ARG A 576 11.75 38.64 28.59
N LEU A 577 12.25 37.59 27.92
CA LEU A 577 13.39 37.76 27.00
C LEU A 577 13.26 36.80 25.80
#